data_AF-A0A1K1LWN4-F1
#
_entry.id   AF-A0A1K1LWN4-F1
#
_cell.length_a   1.000
_cell.length_b   1.000
_cell.length_c   1.000
_cell.angle_alpha   90.00
_cell.angle_beta   90.00
_cell.angle_gamma   90.00
#
_symmetry.space_group_name_H-M   'P 1'
#
loop_
_entity.id
_entity.type
_entity.pdbx_description
1 polymer ?
#
loop_
_entity_poly.entity_id
_entity_poly.type
_entity_poly.pdbx_seq_one_letter_code
_entity_poly.pdbx_strand_id
1 'polypeptide(L)'
;MVVGSAVILMRKRSQIARLYSIAVKSGCQRSGIGHLLTNEVSRAATAHGCTEVRLESRIDNVRAHALFRALGYTPFGAPIRNYYADGASAIRFRKQLRPDIATKAAVRKADNSNIDWNQAPPG
;
A
#
# COMPACT_ATOMS: atom_id res chain seq x y z
N MET A 1 0.61 -18.44 15.77
CA MET A 1 -0.74 -17.82 15.78
C MET A 1 -0.71 -16.57 14.91
N VAL A 2 -1.68 -16.39 14.00
CA VAL A 2 -1.82 -15.16 13.19
C VAL A 2 -2.75 -14.17 13.93
N VAL A 3 -2.36 -12.90 14.05
CA VAL A 3 -3.10 -11.87 14.83
C VAL A 3 -3.57 -10.68 13.99
N GLY A 4 -3.21 -10.64 12.71
CA GLY A 4 -3.67 -9.63 11.77
C GLY A 4 -3.30 -9.97 10.34
N SER A 5 -3.95 -9.32 9.39
CA SER A 5 -3.77 -9.53 7.96
C SER A 5 -4.07 -8.27 7.18
N ALA A 6 -3.48 -8.14 5.99
CA ALA A 6 -3.85 -7.14 5.00
C ALA A 6 -3.84 -7.77 3.60
N VAL A 7 -4.78 -7.37 2.76
CA VAL A 7 -4.86 -7.78 1.36
C VAL A 7 -4.76 -6.56 0.46
N ILE A 8 -3.81 -6.59 -0.46
CA ILE A 8 -3.58 -5.54 -1.45
C ILE A 8 -3.83 -6.07 -2.85
N LEU A 9 -4.54 -5.30 -3.67
CA LEU A 9 -4.81 -5.59 -5.07
C LEU A 9 -3.98 -4.67 -5.95
N MET A 10 -3.17 -5.26 -6.82
CA MET A 10 -2.29 -4.54 -7.75
C MET A 10 -2.56 -5.05 -9.17
N ARG A 11 -2.78 -4.13 -10.11
CA ARG A 11 -3.08 -4.47 -11.52
C ARG A 11 -1.86 -4.15 -12.38
N LYS A 12 -1.48 -5.05 -13.30
CA LYS A 12 -0.26 -4.97 -14.13
C LYS A 12 -0.05 -3.63 -14.85
N ARG A 13 -1.12 -2.91 -15.21
CA ARG A 13 -1.06 -1.62 -15.95
C ARG A 13 -1.55 -0.42 -15.13
N SER A 14 -1.60 -0.54 -13.80
CA SER A 14 -2.00 0.55 -12.92
C SER A 14 -0.89 0.88 -11.94
N GLN A 15 -0.63 2.17 -11.75
CA GLN A 15 0.25 2.65 -10.68
C GLN A 15 -0.49 2.84 -9.36
N ILE A 16 -1.76 2.41 -9.26
CA ILE A 16 -2.58 2.54 -8.07
C ILE A 16 -2.82 1.15 -7.48
N ALA A 17 -2.36 0.94 -6.26
CA ALA A 17 -2.71 -0.21 -5.46
C ALA A 17 -3.98 0.06 -4.64
N ARG A 18 -4.78 -0.98 -4.40
CA ARG A 18 -5.94 -0.89 -3.50
C ARG A 18 -5.72 -1.75 -2.26
N LEU A 19 -5.77 -1.14 -1.08
CA LEU A 19 -5.88 -1.86 0.18
C LEU A 19 -7.32 -2.35 0.29
N TYR A 20 -7.52 -3.65 0.06
CA TYR A 20 -8.83 -4.28 -0.04
C TYR A 20 -9.39 -4.69 1.31
N SER A 21 -8.53 -5.23 2.18
CA SER A 21 -8.90 -5.54 3.56
C SER A 21 -7.72 -5.37 4.50
N ILE A 22 -8.01 -4.98 5.74
CA ILE A 22 -7.06 -4.96 6.84
C ILE A 22 -7.81 -5.33 8.12
N ALA A 23 -7.26 -6.27 8.88
CA ALA A 23 -7.85 -6.74 10.11
C ALA A 23 -6.79 -7.01 11.17
N VAL A 24 -7.13 -6.72 12.42
CA VAL A 24 -6.33 -7.06 13.59
C VAL A 24 -7.27 -7.69 14.61
N LYS A 25 -6.89 -8.86 15.14
CA LYS A 25 -7.64 -9.58 16.17
C LYS A 25 -7.97 -8.64 17.33
N SER A 26 -9.22 -8.64 17.81
CA SER A 26 -9.73 -7.65 18.77
C SER A 26 -8.87 -7.52 20.04
N GLY A 27 -8.38 -8.62 20.60
CA GLY A 27 -7.49 -8.60 21.78
C GLY A 27 -6.06 -8.10 21.51
N CYS A 28 -5.65 -7.97 20.25
CA CYS A 28 -4.33 -7.51 19.83
C CYS A 28 -4.38 -6.10 19.22
N GLN A 29 -5.51 -5.41 19.34
CA GLN A 29 -5.70 -4.08 18.82
C GLN A 29 -4.99 -3.02 19.70
N ARG A 30 -4.67 -1.85 19.12
CA ARG A 30 -3.94 -0.75 19.78
C ARG A 30 -2.49 -1.07 20.21
N SER A 31 -1.89 -2.12 19.64
CA SER A 31 -0.50 -2.53 19.88
C SER A 31 0.45 -2.19 18.72
N GLY A 32 0.02 -1.34 17.78
CA GLY A 32 0.81 -0.97 16.59
C GLY A 32 0.67 -1.93 15.39
N ILE A 33 -0.01 -3.07 15.51
CA ILE A 33 -0.14 -4.05 14.40
C ILE A 33 -0.78 -3.44 13.14
N GLY A 34 -1.84 -2.64 13.29
CA GLY A 34 -2.48 -1.97 12.14
C GLY A 34 -1.55 -0.98 11.43
N HIS A 35 -0.67 -0.33 12.19
CA HIS A 35 0.37 0.56 11.67
C HIS A 35 1.43 -0.23 10.89
N LEU A 36 1.91 -1.34 11.46
CA LEU A 36 2.85 -2.25 10.80
C LEU A 36 2.30 -2.78 9.48
N LEU A 37 1.09 -3.34 9.50
CA LEU A 37 0.43 -3.88 8.30
C LEU A 37 0.24 -2.82 7.21
N THR A 38 -0.17 -1.61 7.57
CA THR A 38 -0.43 -0.55 6.59
C THR A 38 0.87 0.04 6.00
N ASN A 39 1.96 0.05 6.76
CA ASN A 39 3.28 0.39 6.24
C ASN A 39 3.81 -0.69 5.30
N GLU A 40 3.60 -1.97 5.61
CA GLU A 40 3.93 -3.07 4.71
C GLU A 40 3.18 -2.97 3.38
N VAL A 41 1.89 -2.64 3.43
CA VAL A 41 1.08 -2.35 2.23
C VAL A 41 1.71 -1.25 1.38
N SER A 42 2.20 -0.17 2.01
CA SER A 42 2.86 0.92 1.29
C SER A 42 4.16 0.46 0.65
N ARG A 43 4.98 -0.29 1.38
CA ARG A 43 6.25 -0.87 0.87
C ARG A 43 6.02 -1.83 -0.29
N ALA A 44 5.07 -2.76 -0.17
CA ALA A 44 4.74 -3.72 -1.21
C ALA A 44 4.23 -3.02 -2.49
N ALA A 45 3.38 -2.01 -2.34
CA ALA A 45 2.89 -1.21 -3.46
C ALA A 45 4.04 -0.46 -4.15
N THR A 46 4.93 0.19 -3.40
CA THR A 46 6.11 0.88 -3.96
C THR A 46 7.03 -0.09 -4.71
N ALA A 47 7.29 -1.29 -4.15
CA ALA A 47 8.11 -2.31 -4.80
C ALA A 47 7.50 -2.82 -6.11
N HIS A 48 6.16 -2.83 -6.22
CA HIS A 48 5.43 -3.14 -7.45
C HIS A 48 5.35 -1.93 -8.43
N GLY A 49 6.02 -0.81 -8.13
CA GLY A 49 6.01 0.38 -8.96
C GLY A 49 4.72 1.20 -8.89
N CYS A 50 3.87 0.96 -7.88
CA CYS A 50 2.73 1.84 -7.62
C CYS A 50 3.20 3.18 -7.01
N THR A 51 2.50 4.25 -7.37
CA THR A 51 2.71 5.61 -6.89
C THR A 51 1.62 6.06 -5.92
N GLU A 52 0.56 5.27 -5.74
CA GLU A 52 -0.53 5.59 -4.82
C GLU A 52 -1.17 4.32 -4.25
N VAL A 53 -1.58 4.38 -2.97
CA VAL A 53 -2.50 3.41 -2.36
C VAL A 53 -3.85 4.07 -2.12
N ARG A 54 -4.93 3.38 -2.47
CA ARG A 54 -6.31 3.78 -2.17
C ARG A 54 -7.04 2.76 -1.34
N LEU A 55 -8.04 3.21 -0.59
CA LEU A 55 -8.99 2.37 0.12
C LEU A 55 -10.33 3.06 0.30
N GLU A 56 -11.34 2.24 0.56
CA GLU A 56 -12.68 2.65 0.96
C GLU A 56 -12.92 2.18 2.40
N SER A 57 -13.34 3.09 3.28
CA SER A 57 -13.64 2.79 4.68
C SER A 57 -15.03 3.27 5.04
N ARG A 58 -15.76 2.47 5.80
CA ARG A 58 -17.09 2.81 6.31
C ARG A 58 -17.05 4.11 7.11
N ILE A 59 -18.06 4.97 6.91
CA ILE A 59 -18.05 6.36 7.41
C ILE A 59 -17.96 6.47 8.94
N ASP A 60 -18.45 5.46 9.66
CA ASP A 60 -18.44 5.37 11.12
C ASP A 60 -17.20 4.66 11.69
N ASN A 61 -16.26 4.21 10.85
CA ASN A 61 -15.02 3.57 11.30
C ASN A 61 -13.97 4.60 11.75
N VAL A 62 -14.32 5.39 12.77
CA VAL A 62 -13.51 6.48 13.33
C VAL A 62 -12.08 6.04 13.64
N ARG A 63 -11.93 4.81 14.16
CA ARG A 63 -10.63 4.27 14.51
C ARG A 63 -9.74 4.00 13.29
N ALA A 64 -10.28 3.38 12.23
CA ALA A 64 -9.51 3.19 11.01
C ALA A 64 -9.16 4.54 10.38
N HIS A 65 -10.08 5.52 10.43
CA HIS A 65 -9.81 6.87 9.93
C HIS A 65 -8.65 7.55 10.66
N ALA A 66 -8.58 7.42 11.99
CA ALA A 66 -7.46 7.94 12.78
C ALA A 66 -6.14 7.27 12.37
N LEU A 67 -6.12 5.93 12.21
CA LEU A 67 -4.96 5.18 11.74
C LEU A 67 -4.50 5.67 10.35
N PHE A 68 -5.44 5.74 9.39
CA PHE A 68 -5.12 6.15 8.02
C PHE A 68 -4.59 7.58 7.97
N ARG A 69 -5.22 8.52 8.67
CA ARG A 69 -4.75 9.91 8.75
C ARG A 69 -3.35 10.01 9.37
N ALA A 70 -3.10 9.31 10.48
CA ALA A 70 -1.79 9.28 11.12
C ALA A 70 -0.69 8.72 10.20
N LEU A 71 -1.07 7.82 9.28
CA LEU A 71 -0.18 7.24 8.28
C LEU A 71 -0.05 8.05 6.98
N GLY A 72 -0.63 9.25 6.93
CA GLY A 72 -0.54 10.16 5.79
C GLY A 72 -1.55 9.89 4.67
N TYR A 73 -2.59 9.09 4.93
CA TYR A 73 -3.72 9.01 4.01
C TYR A 73 -4.62 10.24 4.16
N THR A 74 -5.13 10.73 3.04
CA THR A 74 -6.06 11.85 2.96
C THR A 74 -7.37 11.39 2.33
N PRO A 75 -8.53 11.86 2.82
CA PRO A 75 -9.80 11.61 2.15
C PRO A 75 -9.79 12.30 0.77
N PHE A 76 -10.46 11.71 -0.22
CA PHE A 76 -10.59 12.31 -1.54
C PHE A 76 -11.93 11.96 -2.21
N GLY A 77 -12.45 12.91 -3.00
CA GLY A 77 -13.76 12.78 -3.66
C GLY A 77 -14.93 12.78 -2.67
N ALA A 78 -16.14 12.75 -3.21
CA ALA A 78 -17.34 12.61 -2.39
C ALA A 78 -17.44 11.22 -1.74
N PRO A 79 -17.97 11.11 -0.50
CA PRO A 79 -18.35 9.82 0.08
C PRO A 79 -19.26 9.04 -0.85
N ILE A 80 -19.07 7.72 -0.91
CA ILE A 80 -19.89 6.82 -1.72
C ILE A 80 -21.10 6.42 -0.89
N ARG A 81 -22.29 6.82 -1.33
CA ARG A 81 -23.57 6.45 -0.66
C ARG A 81 -23.89 4.98 -0.92
N ASN A 82 -24.55 4.34 0.05
CA ASN A 82 -25.04 2.95 -0.06
C ASN A 82 -23.95 1.97 -0.55
N TYR A 83 -22.73 2.12 -0.05
CA TYR A 83 -21.57 1.35 -0.52
C TYR A 83 -21.54 -0.06 0.08
N TYR A 84 -21.92 -0.17 1.35
CA TYR A 84 -22.04 -1.46 2.04
C TYR A 84 -23.47 -2.00 1.90
N ALA A 85 -23.62 -3.33 2.03
CA ALA A 85 -24.89 -4.02 1.85
C ALA A 85 -26.00 -3.53 2.81
N ASP A 86 -25.61 -3.00 3.98
CA ASP A 86 -26.51 -2.41 4.96
C ASP A 86 -26.83 -0.92 4.69
N GLY A 87 -26.47 -0.41 3.52
CA GLY A 87 -26.69 0.98 3.13
C GLY A 87 -25.65 1.96 3.68
N ALA A 88 -24.67 1.50 4.47
CA ALA A 88 -23.66 2.42 5.01
C ALA A 88 -22.83 3.07 3.88
N SER A 89 -22.49 4.33 4.08
CA SER A 89 -21.64 5.09 3.17
C SER A 89 -20.15 4.81 3.42
N ALA A 90 -19.32 5.02 2.40
CA ALA A 90 -17.87 4.89 2.49
C ALA A 90 -17.13 6.21 2.21
N ILE A 91 -16.07 6.46 2.98
CA ILE A 91 -15.07 7.49 2.69
C ILE A 91 -13.94 6.84 1.88
N ARG A 92 -13.52 7.51 0.82
CA ARG A 92 -12.35 7.14 0.03
C ARG A 92 -11.10 7.82 0.60
N PHE A 93 -10.07 7.04 0.86
CA PHE A 93 -8.76 7.52 1.29
C PHE A 93 -7.70 7.20 0.25
N ARG A 94 -6.72 8.10 0.10
CA ARG A 94 -5.53 7.92 -0.73
C ARG A 94 -4.26 8.29 0.01
N LYS A 95 -3.16 7.62 -0.31
CA LYS A 95 -1.81 8.00 0.10
C LYS A 95 -0.91 7.95 -1.12
N GLN A 96 -0.27 9.07 -1.41
CA GLN A 96 0.79 9.15 -2.41
C GLN A 96 2.03 8.44 -1.86
N LEU A 97 2.58 7.53 -2.65
CA LEU A 97 3.79 6.82 -2.34
C LEU A 97 4.95 7.60 -2.93
N ARG A 98 5.91 7.98 -2.09
CA ARG A 98 7.17 8.49 -2.60
C ARG A 98 7.92 7.32 -3.23
N PRO A 99 8.51 7.48 -4.42
CA PRO A 99 9.48 6.51 -4.90
C PRO A 99 10.58 6.42 -3.85
N ASP A 100 10.79 5.24 -3.30
CA ASP A 100 11.96 5.04 -2.46
C ASP A 100 13.19 5.11 -3.37
N ILE A 101 13.91 6.23 -3.28
CA ILE A 101 15.11 6.50 -4.08
C ILE A 101 16.15 5.39 -3.83
N ALA A 102 16.16 4.76 -2.64
CA ALA A 102 17.03 3.64 -2.31
C ALA A 102 16.64 2.35 -3.04
N THR A 103 15.35 2.04 -3.16
CA THR A 103 14.86 0.83 -3.85
C THR A 103 15.15 0.87 -5.36
N LYS A 104 15.01 2.03 -6.02
CA LYS A 104 15.39 2.16 -7.44
C LYS A 104 16.90 2.01 -7.67
N ALA A 105 17.75 2.49 -6.76
CA ALA A 105 19.20 2.35 -6.86
C ALA A 105 19.65 0.88 -6.72
N ALA A 106 18.99 0.09 -5.85
CA ALA A 106 19.28 -1.32 -5.67
C ALA A 106 18.90 -2.17 -6.90
N VAL A 107 17.73 -1.92 -7.51
CA VAL A 107 17.30 -2.60 -8.74
C VAL A 107 18.25 -2.28 -9.91
N ARG A 108 18.73 -1.03 -10.01
CA ARG A 108 19.65 -0.60 -11.07
C ARG A 108 21.07 -1.15 -10.90
N LYS A 109 21.52 -1.41 -9.66
CA LYS A 109 22.81 -2.07 -9.40
C LYS A 109 22.80 -3.55 -9.76
N ALA A 110 21.68 -4.25 -9.59
CA ALA A 110 21.55 -5.66 -9.96
C ALA A 110 21.48 -5.89 -11.48
N ASP A 111 21.00 -4.90 -12.24
CA ASP A 111 20.94 -4.93 -13.71
C ASP A 111 22.32 -4.65 -14.35
N ASN A 112 23.14 -3.78 -13.72
CA ASN A 112 24.45 -3.39 -14.22
C ASN A 112 25.63 -4.28 -13.79
N SER A 113 25.40 -5.33 -12.98
CA SER A 113 26.48 -6.21 -12.49
C SER A 113 26.84 -7.37 -13.42
N ASN A 114 26.33 -7.40 -14.66
CA ASN A 114 26.50 -8.52 -15.59
C ASN A 114 26.92 -8.10 -17.01
N ILE A 115 27.81 -7.11 -17.16
CA ILE A 115 28.54 -6.95 -18.42
C ILE A 115 30.03 -6.74 -18.18
N ASP A 116 30.79 -7.82 -18.36
CA ASP A 116 32.23 -7.82 -18.53
C ASP A 116 32.54 -7.62 -20.02
N TRP A 117 32.91 -6.39 -20.40
CA TRP A 117 33.27 -6.02 -21.77
C TRP A 117 34.74 -6.34 -22.13
N ASN A 118 35.51 -7.02 -21.27
CA ASN A 118 36.94 -7.26 -21.48
C ASN A 118 37.29 -8.64 -22.06
N GLN A 119 36.32 -9.36 -22.63
CA GLN A 119 36.55 -10.69 -23.25
C GLN A 119 36.14 -10.78 -24.73
N ALA A 120 36.12 -9.68 -25.49
CA ALA A 120 35.98 -9.80 -26.94
C ALA A 120 37.34 -10.17 -27.57
N PRO A 121 37.53 -11.37 -28.16
CA PRO A 121 38.73 -11.66 -28.93
C PRO A 121 38.72 -10.80 -30.22
N PRO A 122 39.87 -10.26 -30.65
CA PRO A 122 39.95 -9.58 -31.94
C PRO A 122 39.75 -10.60 -33.06
N GLY A 123 38.79 -10.31 -33.95
CA GLY A 123 38.57 -10.97 -35.23
C GLY A 123 38.53 -9.93 -36.34
#